data_AF-X1DU19-F1
#
_entry.id   AF-X1DU19-F1
#
_cell.length_a   1.000
_cell.length_b   1.000
_cell.length_c   1.000
_cell.angle_alpha   90.00
_cell.angle_beta   90.00
_cell.angle_gamma   90.00
#
_symmetry.space_group_name_H-M   'P 1'
#
loop_
_entity.id
_entity.type
_entity.pdbx_description
1 polymer ?
#
loop_
_entity_poly.entity_id
_entity_poly.type
_entity_poly.pdbx_seq_one_letter_code
_entity_poly.pdbx_strand_id
1 'polypeptide(L)'
;MEEEKKTKFMTQAISDEILEKLSLKNRYSFLNTNLTAILEPKEFNFLKKAQKFCMRFEKKNNITHGPDEDVYDWIPAFGAEGFLTRAHSFEMIDINYTDYGATTELMRCLAVDFFDPQFSLAGGATVLAINPLFEHHENIPIRLEIMKKFVTGGNA
;
A
#
# COMPACT_ATOMS: atom_id res chain seq x y z
N MET A 1 -14.18 -4.21 43.03
CA MET A 1 -14.84 -3.82 41.77
C MET A 1 -14.47 -2.38 41.52
N GLU A 2 -13.47 -2.13 40.68
CA GLU A 2 -13.22 -0.78 40.19
C GLU A 2 -14.28 -0.45 39.16
N GLU A 3 -15.00 0.66 39.37
CA GLU A 3 -15.89 1.21 38.35
C GLU A 3 -15.06 1.66 37.16
N GLU A 4 -15.29 1.05 35.99
CA GLU A 4 -14.75 1.55 34.73
C GLU A 4 -15.23 2.98 34.51
N LYS A 5 -14.30 3.94 34.61
CA LYS A 5 -14.52 5.33 34.23
C LYS A 5 -14.94 5.37 32.76
N LYS A 6 -16.24 5.61 32.51
CA LYS A 6 -16.75 5.83 31.15
C LYS A 6 -16.06 7.04 30.54
N THR A 7 -15.15 6.79 29.59
CA THR A 7 -14.55 7.84 28.77
C THR A 7 -15.61 8.36 27.80
N LYS A 8 -15.65 9.69 27.61
CA LYS A 8 -16.60 10.35 26.68
C LYS A 8 -16.38 9.92 25.21
N PHE A 9 -15.19 9.43 24.89
CA PHE A 9 -14.78 8.99 23.56
C PHE A 9 -14.23 7.56 23.61
N MET A 10 -14.47 6.81 22.54
CA MET A 10 -13.88 5.48 22.33
C MET A 10 -12.41 5.66 21.97
N THR A 11 -11.51 5.33 22.88
CA THR A 11 -10.05 5.40 22.66
C THR A 11 -9.51 4.13 22.00
N GLN A 12 -10.28 3.04 22.00
CA GLN A 12 -9.94 1.77 21.37
C GLN A 12 -11.23 1.05 20.95
N ALA A 13 -11.32 0.66 19.67
CA ALA A 13 -12.53 0.05 19.09
C ALA A 13 -12.52 -1.49 19.14
N ILE A 14 -11.34 -2.09 19.26
CA ILE A 14 -11.12 -3.54 19.15
C ILE A 14 -10.36 -3.99 20.40
N SER A 15 -10.79 -5.08 21.04
CA SER A 15 -10.10 -5.61 22.23
C SER A 15 -8.71 -6.14 21.89
N ASP A 16 -7.80 -6.14 22.87
CA ASP A 16 -6.44 -6.66 22.70
C ASP A 16 -6.42 -8.12 22.24
N GLU A 17 -7.34 -8.95 22.75
CA GLU A 17 -7.49 -10.35 22.32
C GLU A 17 -7.78 -10.47 20.80
N ILE A 18 -8.56 -9.54 20.24
CA ILE A 18 -8.84 -9.52 18.81
C ILE A 18 -7.65 -8.93 18.06
N LEU A 19 -7.00 -7.87 18.57
CA LEU A 19 -5.82 -7.26 17.97
C LEU A 19 -4.66 -8.25 17.83
N GLU A 20 -4.40 -9.07 18.85
CA GLU A 20 -3.39 -10.15 18.80
C GLU A 20 -3.67 -11.15 17.67
N LYS A 21 -4.95 -11.41 17.37
CA LYS A 21 -5.35 -12.29 16.26
C LYS A 21 -5.26 -11.59 14.90
N LEU A 22 -5.12 -10.27 14.84
CA LEU A 22 -5.01 -9.47 13.61
C LEU A 22 -3.55 -9.25 13.14
N SER A 23 -2.64 -10.17 13.45
CA SER A 23 -1.32 -10.20 12.81
C SER A 23 -1.43 -10.06 11.28
N LEU A 24 -0.42 -9.45 10.62
CA LEU A 24 -0.43 -9.24 9.17
C LEU A 24 -0.69 -10.53 8.38
N LYS A 25 -0.12 -11.65 8.87
CA LYS A 25 -0.37 -12.98 8.30
C LYS A 25 -1.87 -13.35 8.35
N ASN A 26 -2.54 -13.10 9.47
CA ASN A 26 -3.96 -13.42 9.63
C ASN A 26 -4.84 -12.47 8.83
N ARG A 27 -4.51 -11.17 8.83
CA ARG A 27 -5.10 -10.14 7.96
C ARG A 27 -5.11 -10.59 6.49
N TYR A 28 -3.97 -11.02 5.96
CA TYR A 28 -3.90 -11.55 4.59
C TYR A 28 -4.53 -12.91 4.41
N SER A 29 -4.52 -13.78 5.42
CA SER A 29 -5.24 -15.05 5.33
C SER A 29 -6.75 -14.80 5.16
N PHE A 30 -7.30 -13.89 5.96
CA PHE A 30 -8.70 -13.47 5.85
C PHE A 30 -9.01 -12.92 4.46
N LEU A 31 -8.21 -11.96 3.98
CA LEU A 31 -8.39 -11.36 2.66
C LEU A 31 -8.35 -12.43 1.54
N ASN A 32 -7.34 -13.30 1.58
CA ASN A 32 -7.16 -14.34 0.55
C ASN A 32 -8.30 -15.35 0.54
N THR A 33 -8.78 -15.80 1.71
CA THR A 33 -9.90 -16.74 1.79
C THR A 33 -11.15 -16.17 1.13
N ASN A 34 -11.41 -14.88 1.28
CA ASN A 34 -12.59 -14.23 0.70
C ASN A 34 -12.44 -13.94 -0.81
N LEU A 35 -11.22 -13.80 -1.32
CA LEU A 35 -10.97 -13.43 -2.71
C LEU A 35 -10.61 -14.61 -3.63
N THR A 36 -10.20 -15.76 -3.08
CA THR A 36 -9.75 -16.93 -3.87
C THR A 36 -10.83 -17.44 -4.84
N ALA A 37 -12.10 -17.31 -4.49
CA ALA A 37 -13.21 -17.77 -5.34
C ALA A 37 -13.63 -16.76 -6.43
N ILE A 38 -13.12 -15.52 -6.36
CA ILE A 38 -13.58 -14.40 -7.20
C ILE A 38 -12.49 -13.98 -8.19
N LEU A 39 -11.22 -13.99 -7.75
CA LEU A 39 -10.12 -13.49 -8.55
C LEU A 39 -9.60 -14.52 -9.55
N GLU A 40 -9.24 -14.04 -10.73
CA GLU A 40 -8.51 -14.84 -11.69
C GLU A 40 -7.10 -15.17 -11.19
N PRO A 41 -6.46 -16.25 -11.66
CA PRO A 41 -5.11 -16.63 -11.23
C PRO A 41 -4.08 -15.50 -11.38
N LYS A 42 -4.18 -14.69 -12.44
CA LYS A 42 -3.26 -13.56 -12.68
C LYS A 42 -3.39 -12.49 -11.59
N GLU A 43 -4.62 -12.10 -11.28
CA GLU A 43 -4.94 -11.08 -10.26
C GLU A 43 -4.53 -11.55 -8.87
N PHE A 44 -4.87 -12.80 -8.53
CA PHE A 44 -4.51 -13.40 -7.26
C PHE A 44 -3.00 -13.55 -7.10
N ASN A 45 -2.28 -13.91 -8.16
CA ASN A 45 -0.81 -13.97 -8.12
C ASN A 45 -0.18 -12.60 -7.86
N PHE A 46 -0.70 -11.53 -8.47
CA PHE A 46 -0.25 -10.17 -8.19
C PHE A 46 -0.51 -9.78 -6.72
N LEU A 47 -1.73 -10.01 -6.22
CA LEU A 47 -2.09 -9.78 -4.82
C LEU A 47 -1.13 -10.51 -3.87
N LYS A 48 -0.86 -11.81 -4.12
CA LYS A 48 0.06 -12.62 -3.32
C LYS A 48 1.50 -12.12 -3.41
N LYS A 49 1.95 -11.58 -4.55
CA LYS A 49 3.27 -10.97 -4.69
C LYS A 49 3.41 -9.76 -3.77
N ALA A 50 2.44 -8.86 -3.79
CA ALA A 50 2.42 -7.67 -2.94
C ALA A 50 2.36 -8.03 -1.45
N GLN A 51 1.49 -8.96 -1.05
CA GLN A 51 1.40 -9.46 0.33
C GLN A 51 2.72 -10.07 0.82
N LYS A 52 3.37 -10.89 -0.02
CA LYS A 52 4.67 -11.48 0.32
C LYS A 52 5.75 -10.42 0.51
N PHE A 53 5.73 -9.35 -0.28
CA PHE A 53 6.62 -8.22 -0.07
C PHE A 53 6.35 -7.57 1.29
N CYS A 54 5.09 -7.23 1.59
CA CYS A 54 4.71 -6.57 2.84
C CYS A 54 5.10 -7.40 4.08
N MET A 55 4.83 -8.71 4.09
CA MET A 55 5.24 -9.58 5.21
C MET A 55 6.76 -9.64 5.40
N ARG A 56 7.53 -9.63 4.30
CA ARG A 56 9.00 -9.60 4.40
C ARG A 56 9.48 -8.25 4.90
N PHE A 57 8.85 -7.16 4.45
CA PHE A 57 9.17 -5.81 4.84
C PHE A 57 8.86 -5.56 6.32
N GLU A 58 7.68 -5.96 6.81
CA GLU A 58 7.27 -5.92 8.22
C GLU A 58 8.34 -6.59 9.09
N LYS A 59 8.65 -7.86 8.78
CA LYS A 59 9.61 -8.64 9.55
C LYS A 59 11.03 -8.08 9.49
N LYS A 60 11.49 -7.61 8.32
CA LYS A 60 12.85 -7.11 8.14
C LYS A 60 13.09 -5.83 8.95
N ASN A 61 12.09 -4.97 9.04
CA ASN A 61 12.20 -3.66 9.66
C ASN A 61 11.61 -3.61 11.08
N ASN A 62 11.11 -4.74 11.61
CA ASN A 62 10.46 -4.83 12.92
C ASN A 62 9.30 -3.84 13.08
N ILE A 63 8.45 -3.74 12.06
CA ILE A 63 7.33 -2.80 12.03
C ILE A 63 6.26 -3.24 13.03
N THR A 64 5.74 -2.30 13.81
CA THR A 64 4.71 -2.56 14.82
C THR A 64 3.34 -2.02 14.45
N HIS A 65 3.22 -1.26 13.35
CA HIS A 65 2.00 -0.54 12.94
C HIS A 65 1.50 0.44 14.01
N GLY A 66 2.45 1.11 14.65
CA GLY A 66 2.20 2.05 15.75
C GLY A 66 2.22 3.50 15.29
N PRO A 67 1.62 4.43 16.05
CA PRO A 67 1.55 5.84 15.67
C PRO A 67 2.91 6.56 15.65
N ASP A 68 3.94 5.97 16.25
CA ASP A 68 5.30 6.53 16.33
C ASP A 68 6.16 6.18 15.10
N GLU A 69 5.65 5.38 14.17
CA GLU A 69 6.37 5.00 12.96
C GLU A 69 6.22 6.07 11.86
N ASP A 70 7.34 6.48 11.27
CA ASP A 70 7.32 7.33 10.08
C ASP A 70 7.02 6.48 8.85
N VAL A 71 5.75 6.43 8.45
CA VAL A 71 5.31 5.67 7.28
C VAL A 71 5.90 6.21 5.97
N TYR A 72 6.39 7.46 5.93
CA TYR A 72 6.98 8.04 4.72
C TYR A 72 8.35 7.42 4.41
N ASP A 73 9.08 6.92 5.41
CA ASP A 73 10.35 6.21 5.23
C ASP A 73 10.21 4.91 4.43
N TRP A 74 8.98 4.39 4.30
CA TRP A 74 8.71 3.15 3.56
C TRP A 74 8.50 3.41 2.06
N ILE A 75 8.21 4.66 1.67
CA ILE A 75 7.90 5.04 0.29
C ILE A 75 8.97 4.59 -0.71
N PRO A 76 10.29 4.77 -0.47
CA PRO A 76 11.30 4.31 -1.40
C PRO A 76 11.25 2.80 -1.65
N ALA A 77 11.11 1.99 -0.59
CA ALA A 77 11.09 0.54 -0.72
C ALA A 77 9.84 0.03 -1.48
N PHE A 78 8.67 0.60 -1.20
CA PHE A 78 7.44 0.26 -1.91
C PHE A 78 7.45 0.78 -3.36
N GLY A 79 7.99 1.97 -3.59
CA GLY A 79 8.13 2.56 -4.92
C GLY A 79 9.07 1.76 -5.82
N ALA A 80 10.19 1.25 -5.29
CA ALA A 80 11.11 0.39 -6.03
C ALA A 80 10.46 -0.91 -6.55
N GLU A 81 9.46 -1.41 -5.85
CA GLU A 81 8.70 -2.61 -6.26
C GLU A 81 7.42 -2.28 -7.05
N GLY A 82 7.13 -0.99 -7.26
CA GLY A 82 5.93 -0.52 -7.94
C GLY A 82 4.64 -0.68 -7.12
N PHE A 83 4.72 -0.60 -5.79
CA PHE A 83 3.57 -0.73 -4.89
C PHE A 83 3.01 0.61 -4.36
N LEU A 84 3.48 1.75 -4.90
CA LEU A 84 2.85 3.06 -4.68
C LEU A 84 1.62 3.27 -5.57
N THR A 85 1.74 2.99 -6.88
CA THR A 85 0.63 3.04 -7.83
C THR A 85 0.88 2.13 -9.04
N ARG A 86 -0.20 1.56 -9.57
CA ARG A 86 -0.27 0.75 -10.79
C ARG A 86 -1.45 1.16 -11.68
N ALA A 87 -1.94 2.39 -11.54
CA ALA A 87 -3.04 2.90 -12.38
C ALA A 87 -2.66 2.95 -13.88
N HIS A 88 -1.40 3.28 -14.19
CA HIS A 88 -0.87 3.39 -15.55
C HIS A 88 0.38 2.52 -15.75
N SER A 89 0.75 2.26 -17.01
CA SER A 89 1.98 1.54 -17.36
C SER A 89 3.25 2.39 -17.17
N PHE A 90 3.11 3.72 -17.20
CA PHE A 90 4.21 4.69 -17.08
C PHE A 90 5.34 4.51 -18.12
N GLU A 91 4.96 4.19 -19.36
CA GLU A 91 5.91 4.02 -20.49
C GLU A 91 6.72 5.28 -20.79
N MET A 92 6.13 6.47 -20.65
CA MET A 92 6.78 7.76 -20.90
C MET A 92 7.95 8.11 -19.97
N ILE A 93 8.16 7.31 -18.92
CA ILE A 93 9.27 7.45 -17.95
C ILE A 93 10.07 6.14 -17.80
N ASP A 94 9.96 5.25 -18.79
CA ASP A 94 10.68 3.97 -18.88
C ASP A 94 10.38 2.96 -17.75
N ILE A 95 9.26 3.13 -17.05
CA ILE A 95 8.85 2.22 -15.96
C ILE A 95 8.15 0.96 -16.50
N ASN A 96 7.35 1.10 -17.56
CA ASN A 96 6.83 -0.01 -18.38
C ASN A 96 6.19 -1.16 -17.58
N TYR A 97 5.31 -0.84 -16.64
CA TYR A 97 4.62 -1.86 -15.85
C TYR A 97 3.77 -2.79 -16.71
N THR A 98 3.96 -4.11 -16.53
CA THR A 98 3.20 -5.15 -17.26
C THR A 98 1.80 -5.40 -16.72
N ASP A 99 1.63 -5.22 -15.40
CA ASP A 99 0.33 -5.36 -14.73
C ASP A 99 -0.13 -3.97 -14.27
N TYR A 100 -1.11 -3.36 -14.92
CA TYR A 100 -1.59 -2.03 -14.55
C TYR A 100 -3.11 -1.95 -14.74
N GLY A 101 -3.68 -0.78 -14.46
CA GLY A 101 -5.11 -0.52 -14.54
C GLY A 101 -5.86 -0.83 -13.25
N ALA A 102 -7.17 -0.57 -13.28
CA ALA A 102 -8.02 -0.54 -12.10
C ALA A 102 -7.97 -1.82 -11.26
N THR A 103 -7.96 -3.00 -11.89
CA THR A 103 -7.90 -4.28 -11.17
C THR A 103 -6.57 -4.48 -10.45
N THR A 104 -5.45 -4.21 -11.12
CA THR A 104 -4.12 -4.32 -10.49
C THR A 104 -3.96 -3.32 -9.36
N GLU A 105 -4.44 -2.09 -9.57
CA GLU A 105 -4.46 -1.04 -8.55
C GLU A 105 -5.31 -1.45 -7.35
N LEU A 106 -6.49 -2.05 -7.55
CA LEU A 106 -7.31 -2.58 -6.45
C LEU A 106 -6.57 -3.67 -5.66
N MET A 107 -5.90 -4.60 -6.34
CA MET A 107 -5.10 -5.63 -5.67
C MET A 107 -3.94 -5.05 -4.86
N ARG A 108 -3.28 -4.00 -5.40
CA ARG A 108 -2.24 -3.25 -4.71
C ARG A 108 -2.81 -2.55 -3.47
N CYS A 109 -3.91 -1.81 -3.62
CA CYS A 109 -4.61 -1.17 -2.51
C CYS A 109 -4.95 -2.17 -1.41
N LEU A 110 -5.57 -3.29 -1.74
CA LEU A 110 -5.94 -4.32 -0.75
C LEU A 110 -4.71 -4.88 -0.03
N ALA A 111 -3.60 -5.11 -0.73
CA ALA A 111 -2.37 -5.57 -0.08
C ALA A 111 -1.77 -4.53 0.86
N VAL A 112 -1.67 -3.28 0.43
CA VAL A 112 -1.02 -2.19 1.17
C VAL A 112 -1.91 -1.70 2.33
N ASP A 113 -3.22 -1.67 2.16
CA ASP A 113 -4.18 -1.27 3.18
C ASP A 113 -4.24 -2.30 4.33
N PHE A 114 -4.22 -3.59 4.00
CA PHE A 114 -4.10 -4.65 5.01
C PHE A 114 -2.69 -4.73 5.62
N PHE A 115 -1.67 -4.15 5.00
CA PHE A 115 -0.36 -3.96 5.62
C PHE A 115 -0.45 -2.84 6.65
N ASP A 116 -0.75 -1.63 6.21
CA ASP A 116 -0.83 -0.46 7.06
C ASP A 116 -1.78 0.58 6.44
N PRO A 117 -2.95 0.85 7.07
CA PRO A 117 -3.91 1.82 6.54
C PRO A 117 -3.38 3.25 6.49
N GLN A 118 -2.51 3.65 7.42
CA GLN A 118 -1.91 5.00 7.44
C GLN A 118 -0.94 5.17 6.27
N PHE A 119 -0.13 4.16 5.98
CA PHE A 119 0.75 4.14 4.83
C PHE A 119 -0.01 4.05 3.51
N SER A 120 -1.09 3.26 3.44
CA SER A 120 -2.00 3.21 2.29
C SER A 120 -2.53 4.61 1.94
N LEU A 121 -2.96 5.36 2.95
CA LEU A 121 -3.38 6.77 2.81
C LEU A 121 -2.23 7.67 2.34
N ALA A 122 -1.02 7.51 2.91
CA ALA A 122 0.16 8.24 2.46
C ALA A 122 0.49 7.96 0.97
N GLY A 123 0.31 6.71 0.52
CA GLY A 123 0.39 6.33 -0.88
C GLY A 123 -0.63 7.07 -1.75
N GLY A 124 -1.85 7.30 -1.25
CA GLY A 124 -2.86 8.12 -1.93
C GLY A 124 -2.39 9.56 -2.19
N ALA A 125 -1.59 10.15 -1.31
CA ALA A 125 -1.01 11.49 -1.55
C ALA A 125 -0.04 11.48 -2.74
N THR A 126 0.65 10.38 -3.00
CA THR A 126 1.49 10.24 -4.21
C THR A 126 0.65 10.24 -5.47
N VAL A 127 -0.54 9.63 -5.46
CA VAL A 127 -1.48 9.63 -6.61
C VAL A 127 -1.98 11.05 -6.92
N LEU A 128 -2.24 11.87 -5.88
CA LEU A 128 -2.60 13.28 -6.07
C LEU A 128 -1.49 14.10 -6.75
N ALA A 129 -0.23 13.72 -6.57
CA ALA A 129 0.91 14.35 -7.24
C ALA A 129 1.18 13.75 -8.64
N ILE A 130 0.98 12.43 -8.80
CA ILE A 130 1.26 11.70 -10.04
C ILE A 130 0.21 11.99 -11.11
N ASN A 131 -1.08 11.99 -10.78
CA ASN A 131 -2.14 12.10 -11.78
C ASN A 131 -2.06 13.41 -12.59
N PRO A 132 -1.87 14.60 -11.98
CA PRO A 132 -1.70 15.83 -12.75
C PRO A 132 -0.46 15.80 -13.66
N LEU A 133 0.64 15.19 -13.20
CA LEU A 133 1.84 15.04 -14.03
C LEU A 133 1.60 14.08 -15.19
N PHE A 134 0.89 12.98 -14.95
CA PHE A 134 0.53 12.02 -15.98
C PHE A 134 -0.37 12.65 -17.06
N GLU A 135 -1.38 13.42 -16.68
CA GLU A 135 -2.30 14.06 -17.64
C GLU A 135 -1.68 15.26 -18.38
N HIS A 136 -0.72 15.94 -17.74
CA HIS A 136 -0.20 17.22 -18.23
C HIS A 136 1.32 17.24 -18.39
N HIS A 137 1.99 16.10 -18.59
CA HIS A 137 3.45 16.11 -18.75
C HIS A 137 3.90 16.85 -20.01
N GLU A 138 3.13 16.80 -21.11
CA GLU A 138 3.43 17.51 -22.38
C GLU A 138 4.86 17.24 -22.91
N ASN A 139 5.43 16.09 -22.54
CA ASN A 139 6.85 15.72 -22.73
C ASN A 139 7.87 16.72 -22.15
N ILE A 140 7.46 17.56 -21.20
CA ILE A 140 8.35 18.48 -20.50
C ILE A 140 9.28 17.67 -19.59
N PRO A 141 10.62 17.74 -19.78
CA PRO A 141 11.57 16.85 -19.10
C PRO A 141 11.45 16.84 -17.58
N ILE A 142 11.32 18.01 -16.95
CA ILE A 142 11.22 18.10 -15.49
C ILE A 142 9.93 17.46 -14.95
N ARG A 143 8.83 17.50 -15.70
CA ARG A 143 7.57 16.84 -15.29
C ARG A 143 7.71 15.33 -15.33
N LEU A 144 8.35 14.81 -16.37
CA LEU A 144 8.66 13.38 -16.51
C LEU A 144 9.62 12.91 -15.41
N GLU A 145 10.68 13.66 -15.13
CA GLU A 145 11.64 13.37 -14.07
C GLU A 145 10.95 13.30 -12.69
N ILE A 146 10.14 14.31 -12.36
CA ILE A 146 9.40 14.37 -11.10
C ILE A 146 8.38 13.23 -11.00
N MET A 147 7.65 12.94 -12.08
CA MET A 147 6.72 11.82 -12.11
C MET A 147 7.44 10.50 -11.83
N LYS A 148 8.60 10.28 -12.45
CA LYS A 148 9.41 9.08 -12.21
C LYS A 148 9.83 8.96 -10.75
N LYS A 149 10.26 10.07 -10.14
CA LYS A 149 10.59 10.12 -8.70
C LYS A 149 9.38 9.76 -7.84
N PHE A 150 8.20 10.29 -8.12
CA PHE A 150 7.01 9.94 -7.34
C PHE A 150 6.58 8.49 -7.51
N VAL A 151 6.57 7.97 -8.75
CA VAL A 151 6.18 6.57 -9.03
C VAL A 151 7.13 5.56 -8.38
N THR A 152 8.42 5.89 -8.26
CA THR A 152 9.47 5.01 -7.74
C THR A 152 9.83 5.26 -6.26
N GLY A 153 9.17 6.23 -5.62
CA GLY A 153 9.48 6.62 -4.25
C GLY A 153 10.86 7.29 -4.09
N GLY A 154 11.35 7.96 -5.13
CA GLY A 154 12.62 8.69 -5.15
C GLY A 154 13.83 7.89 -5.64
N ASN A 155 13.65 6.61 -6.01
CA ASN A 155 14.71 5.73 -6.50
C ASN A 155 14.94 5.83 -8.02
N ALA A 156 14.85 7.03 -8.59
CA ALA A 156 14.89 7.28 -10.04
C ALA A 156 16.27 7.73 -10.54
#